data_AF-A0A395I7G9-F1
#
_entry.id   AF-A0A395I7G9-F1
#
_cell.length_a   1.000
_cell.length_b   1.000
_cell.length_c   1.000
_cell.angle_alpha   90.00
_cell.angle_beta   90.00
_cell.angle_gamma   90.00
#
_symmetry.space_group_name_H-M   'P 1'
#
loop_
_entity.id
_entity.type
_entity.pdbx_description
1 polymer ?
#
loop_
_entity_poly.entity_id
_entity_poly.type
_entity_poly.pdbx_seq_one_letter_code
_entity_poly.pdbx_strand_id
1 'polypeptide(L)'
;MAGVPRPHHLRVRHELSASDYGQIQHAHPFGIDLLLWPQLRAYLAGNWHKYDYGEWTGYLGCCVKARWPWGEGILGRDQLDELQIRPDFFDIFNNGCGWGLTSEFIVRYPELLEIMVVEEVRFPEHGRTPMFFSGTMACHR
;
A
#
# COMPACT_ATOMS: atom_id res chain seq x y z
N MET A 1 -46.26 -26.89 -23.44
CA MET A 1 -45.23 -27.27 -22.46
C MET A 1 -43.88 -27.25 -23.16
N ALA A 2 -43.07 -26.23 -22.92
CA ALA A 2 -41.70 -26.13 -23.42
C ALA A 2 -40.78 -25.96 -22.21
N GLY A 3 -39.83 -26.89 -22.07
CA GLY A 3 -38.95 -27.01 -20.91
C GLY A 3 -37.94 -25.86 -20.82
N VAL A 4 -37.77 -25.34 -19.61
CA VAL A 4 -36.75 -24.35 -19.26
C VAL A 4 -35.37 -25.01 -19.34
N PRO A 5 -34.37 -24.42 -20.03
CA PRO A 5 -33.01 -24.94 -20.02
C PRO A 5 -32.33 -24.62 -18.69
N ARG A 6 -31.70 -25.64 -18.09
CA ARG A 6 -30.90 -25.51 -16.86
C ARG A 6 -29.62 -24.71 -17.16
N PRO A 7 -29.21 -23.76 -16.31
CA PRO A 7 -27.93 -23.10 -16.47
C PRO A 7 -26.81 -24.10 -16.15
N HIS A 8 -26.01 -24.42 -17.17
CA HIS A 8 -24.76 -25.14 -17.02
C HIS A 8 -23.87 -24.37 -16.06
N HIS A 9 -23.32 -25.10 -15.08
CA HIS A 9 -22.35 -24.63 -14.10
C HIS A 9 -21.38 -23.61 -14.73
N LEU A 10 -21.55 -22.34 -14.35
CA LEU A 10 -20.55 -21.32 -14.55
C LEU A 10 -19.33 -21.77 -13.75
N ARG A 11 -18.40 -22.44 -14.44
CA ARG A 11 -17.07 -22.70 -13.91
C ARG A 11 -16.44 -21.31 -13.84
N VAL A 12 -16.55 -20.67 -12.68
CA VAL A 12 -15.78 -19.47 -12.35
C VAL A 12 -14.32 -19.90 -12.49
N ARG A 13 -13.73 -19.62 -13.65
CA ARG A 13 -12.29 -19.58 -13.79
C ARG A 13 -11.88 -18.43 -12.89
N HIS A 14 -11.52 -18.76 -11.66
CA HIS A 14 -10.65 -17.92 -10.86
C HIS A 14 -9.35 -17.79 -11.66
N GLU A 15 -9.30 -16.79 -12.54
CA GLU A 15 -8.04 -16.19 -12.95
C GLU A 15 -7.54 -15.42 -11.73
N LEU A 16 -7.02 -16.17 -10.76
CA LEU A 16 -6.15 -15.64 -9.73
C LEU A 16 -4.93 -15.11 -10.47
N SER A 17 -4.80 -13.80 -10.53
CA SER A 17 -3.59 -13.18 -11.07
C SER A 17 -2.38 -13.69 -10.29
N ALA A 18 -1.23 -13.83 -10.94
CA ALA A 18 0.01 -14.32 -10.33
C ALA A 18 0.44 -13.51 -9.07
N SER A 19 -0.17 -12.34 -8.85
CA SER A 19 -0.03 -11.52 -7.64
C SER A 19 -0.56 -12.19 -6.37
N ASP A 20 -1.57 -13.07 -6.44
CA ASP A 20 -2.19 -13.68 -5.24
C ASP A 20 -1.50 -14.97 -4.77
N TYR A 21 -0.75 -15.64 -5.64
CA TYR A 21 -0.15 -16.94 -5.32
C TYR A 21 1.13 -16.89 -4.49
N GLY A 22 1.79 -15.71 -4.40
CA GLY A 22 3.02 -15.56 -3.62
C GLY A 22 2.79 -15.67 -2.11
N GLN A 23 1.62 -15.25 -1.62
CA GLN A 23 1.27 -15.24 -0.19
C GLN A 23 0.89 -16.63 0.35
N ILE A 24 0.45 -17.56 -0.52
CA ILE A 24 -0.07 -18.89 -0.11
C ILE A 24 1.05 -19.94 0.03
N GLN A 25 2.24 -19.68 -0.52
CA GLN A 25 3.31 -20.70 -0.59
C GLN A 25 4.38 -20.60 0.50
N HIS A 26 4.47 -19.47 1.22
CA HIS A 26 5.50 -19.25 2.24
C HIS A 26 4.88 -18.68 3.51
N ALA A 27 5.10 -19.36 4.64
CA ALA A 27 4.71 -18.81 5.93
C ALA A 27 5.54 -17.55 6.21
N HIS A 28 4.86 -16.46 6.54
CA HIS A 28 5.47 -15.17 6.80
C HIS A 28 4.63 -14.40 7.84
N PRO A 29 5.24 -13.46 8.59
CA PRO A 29 4.49 -12.66 9.56
C PRO A 29 3.34 -11.87 8.92
N PHE A 30 2.16 -11.92 9.54
CA PHE A 30 0.95 -11.22 9.07
C PHE A 30 1.15 -9.73 8.80
N GLY A 31 2.05 -9.06 9.52
CA GLY A 31 2.33 -7.64 9.30
C GLY A 31 2.91 -7.32 7.91
N ILE A 32 3.46 -8.30 7.19
CA ILE A 32 3.91 -8.12 5.80
C ILE A 32 2.71 -7.92 4.87
N ASP A 33 1.58 -8.58 5.13
CA ASP A 33 0.37 -8.44 4.30
C ASP A 33 -0.20 -7.02 4.36
N LEU A 34 0.11 -6.29 5.43
CA LEU A 34 -0.32 -4.91 5.70
C LEU A 34 0.54 -3.85 5.00
N LEU A 35 1.62 -4.23 4.32
CA LEU A 35 2.45 -3.25 3.62
C LEU A 35 1.72 -2.68 2.39
N LEU A 36 1.91 -1.38 2.19
CA LEU A 36 1.18 -0.59 1.20
C LEU A 36 1.64 -0.85 -0.24
N TRP A 37 2.88 -1.32 -0.41
CA TRP A 37 3.51 -1.56 -1.71
C TRP A 37 3.49 -3.06 -2.07
N PRO A 38 2.69 -3.49 -3.06
CA PRO A 38 2.57 -4.90 -3.44
C PRO A 38 3.91 -5.57 -3.79
N GLN A 39 4.82 -4.85 -4.43
CA GLN A 39 6.14 -5.34 -4.83
C GLN A 39 6.98 -5.71 -3.60
N LEU A 40 6.97 -4.84 -2.59
CA LEU A 40 7.66 -5.08 -1.32
C LEU A 40 7.04 -6.25 -0.55
N ARG A 41 5.70 -6.39 -0.57
CA ARG A 41 5.01 -7.55 0.01
C ARG A 41 5.46 -8.85 -0.61
N ALA A 42 5.42 -8.93 -1.94
CA ALA A 42 5.79 -10.13 -2.69
C ALA A 42 7.24 -10.54 -2.42
N TYR A 43 8.16 -9.57 -2.36
CA TYR A 43 9.56 -9.84 -2.03
C TYR A 43 9.71 -10.36 -0.60
N LEU A 44 9.12 -9.68 0.39
CA LEU A 44 9.27 -10.02 1.79
C LEU A 44 8.58 -11.33 2.16
N ALA A 45 7.47 -11.69 1.52
CA ALA A 45 6.82 -12.98 1.73
C ALA A 45 7.80 -14.17 1.57
N GLY A 46 8.75 -14.07 0.63
CA GLY A 46 9.80 -15.08 0.44
C GLY A 46 11.13 -14.79 1.16
N ASN A 47 11.39 -13.56 1.58
CA ASN A 47 12.72 -13.12 2.04
C ASN A 47 12.76 -12.57 3.48
N TRP A 48 11.63 -12.54 4.20
CA TRP A 48 11.54 -11.93 5.54
C TRP A 48 12.56 -12.46 6.54
N HIS A 49 12.93 -13.75 6.42
CA HIS A 49 13.90 -14.43 7.29
C HIS A 49 15.33 -13.87 7.18
N LYS A 50 15.62 -13.04 6.17
CA LYS A 50 16.90 -12.35 6.02
C LYS A 50 17.04 -11.14 6.96
N TYR A 51 15.94 -10.71 7.57
CA TYR A 51 15.88 -9.52 8.41
C TYR A 51 15.50 -9.90 9.83
N ASP A 52 16.00 -9.15 10.83
CA ASP A 52 15.35 -9.12 12.14
C ASP A 52 13.99 -8.43 11.95
N TYR A 53 12.92 -9.21 11.97
CA TYR A 53 11.58 -8.73 11.71
C TYR A 53 11.15 -7.63 12.70
N GLY A 54 11.53 -7.75 13.98
CA GLY A 54 11.17 -6.78 15.01
C GLY A 54 11.89 -5.44 14.80
N GLU A 55 13.20 -5.50 14.56
CA GLU A 55 13.99 -4.29 14.27
C GLU A 55 13.53 -3.62 12.97
N TRP A 56 13.36 -4.42 11.92
CA TRP A 56 12.97 -3.92 10.60
C TRP A 56 11.58 -3.28 10.62
N THR A 57 10.57 -3.93 11.22
CA THR A 57 9.21 -3.35 11.32
C THR A 57 9.19 -2.11 12.20
N GLY A 58 9.94 -2.10 13.30
CA GLY A 58 10.08 -0.93 14.15
C GLY A 58 10.66 0.26 13.40
N TYR A 59 11.74 0.04 12.63
CA TYR A 59 12.37 1.08 11.84
C TYR A 59 11.49 1.55 10.66
N LEU A 60 10.82 0.62 9.98
CA LEU A 60 9.83 0.93 8.93
C LEU A 60 8.72 1.84 9.48
N GLY A 61 8.17 1.52 10.65
CA GLY A 61 7.12 2.31 11.29
C GLY A 61 7.51 3.77 11.55
N CYS A 62 8.79 4.04 11.83
CA CYS A 62 9.29 5.40 11.97
C CYS A 62 9.46 6.14 10.64
N CYS A 63 9.72 5.40 9.56
CA CYS A 63 10.14 5.95 8.27
C CYS A 63 9.03 5.97 7.22
N VAL A 64 7.93 5.23 7.41
CA VAL A 64 6.76 5.27 6.53
C VAL A 64 5.89 6.50 6.89
N LYS A 65 5.53 7.29 5.89
CA LYS A 65 4.79 8.56 6.05
C LYS A 65 3.67 8.67 5.03
N ALA A 66 2.46 8.99 5.48
CA ALA A 66 1.39 9.39 4.58
C ALA A 66 1.70 10.79 4.02
N ARG A 67 1.47 10.99 2.72
CA ARG A 67 1.60 12.28 2.01
C ARG A 67 0.38 13.17 2.25
N TRP A 68 -0.06 13.22 3.51
CA TRP A 68 -1.10 14.12 3.96
C TRP A 68 -0.50 15.49 4.28
N PRO A 69 -1.15 16.61 3.91
CA PRO A 69 -0.64 17.93 4.27
C PRO A 69 -0.54 18.10 5.78
N TRP A 70 0.60 18.63 6.24
CA TRP A 70 0.79 18.87 7.67
C TRP A 70 -0.21 19.92 8.17
N GLY A 71 -0.84 19.64 9.31
CA GLY A 71 -1.83 20.54 9.93
C GLY A 71 -3.26 20.39 9.39
N GLU A 72 -3.47 19.63 8.31
CA GLU A 72 -4.82 19.32 7.84
C GLU A 72 -5.47 18.26 8.74
N GLY A 73 -6.74 18.49 9.12
CA GLY A 73 -7.50 17.55 9.93
C GLY A 73 -7.83 16.28 9.13
N ILE A 74 -7.76 15.11 9.76
CA ILE A 74 -8.11 13.80 9.16
C ILE A 74 -9.63 13.56 9.21
N LEU A 75 -10.28 14.15 10.19
CA LEU A 75 -11.70 14.01 10.45
C LEU A 75 -12.43 15.28 10.02
N GLY A 76 -13.59 15.09 9.41
CA GLY A 76 -14.55 16.15 9.10
C GLY A 76 -15.88 15.84 9.77
N ARG A 77 -16.78 16.83 9.79
CA ARG A 77 -18.18 16.60 10.16
C ARG A 77 -19.03 16.56 8.90
N ASP A 78 -19.99 15.66 8.87
CA ASP A 78 -20.95 15.57 7.78
C ASP A 78 -22.15 16.52 7.99
N GLN A 79 -23.19 16.37 7.16
CA GLN A 79 -24.41 17.19 7.25
C GLN A 79 -25.23 16.94 8.52
N LEU A 80 -24.99 15.83 9.21
CA LEU A 80 -25.65 15.44 10.47
C LEU A 80 -24.78 15.78 11.70
N ASP A 81 -23.68 16.52 11.50
CA ASP A 81 -22.68 16.82 12.53
C ASP A 81 -21.92 15.57 13.04
N GLU A 82 -21.97 14.44 12.33
CA GLU A 82 -21.27 13.22 12.72
C GLU A 82 -19.81 13.26 12.28
N LEU A 83 -18.92 12.75 13.13
CA LEU A 83 -17.49 12.73 12.88
C LEU A 83 -17.13 11.60 11.91
N GLN A 84 -16.60 11.94 10.75
CA GLN A 84 -16.24 11.00 9.67
C GLN A 84 -14.79 11.21 9.24
N ILE A 85 -14.14 10.16 8.73
CA ILE A 85 -12.86 10.30 8.02
C ILE A 85 -13.13 11.11 6.76
N ARG A 86 -12.27 12.10 6.49
CA ARG A 86 -12.43 12.88 5.26
C ARG A 86 -12.16 12.00 4.04
N PRO A 87 -12.98 12.09 2.98
CA PRO A 87 -12.78 11.27 1.78
C PRO A 87 -11.40 11.45 1.13
N ASP A 88 -10.88 12.67 1.12
CA ASP A 88 -9.56 12.98 0.56
C ASP A 88 -8.41 12.31 1.34
N PHE A 89 -8.47 12.31 2.67
CA PHE A 89 -7.52 11.55 3.48
C PHE A 89 -7.67 10.05 3.24
N PHE A 90 -8.91 9.54 3.18
CA PHE A 90 -9.17 8.12 2.96
C PHE A 90 -8.58 7.63 1.62
N ASP A 91 -8.70 8.43 0.57
CA ASP A 91 -8.15 8.14 -0.75
C ASP A 91 -6.61 8.10 -0.74
N ILE A 92 -5.97 9.04 -0.02
CA ILE A 92 -4.51 9.05 0.16
C ILE A 92 -4.08 7.83 0.99
N PHE A 93 -4.77 7.54 2.09
CA PHE A 93 -4.40 6.48 3.01
C PHE A 93 -4.49 5.08 2.38
N ASN A 94 -5.49 4.84 1.52
CA ASN A 94 -5.70 3.54 0.86
C ASN A 94 -4.93 3.37 -0.46
N ASN A 95 -4.11 4.33 -0.86
CA ASN A 95 -3.33 4.28 -2.08
C ASN A 95 -1.84 4.22 -1.74
N GLY A 96 -1.10 3.23 -2.26
CA GLY A 96 0.35 3.10 -2.02
C GLY A 96 1.15 4.35 -2.41
N CYS A 97 0.70 5.12 -3.41
CA CYS A 97 1.31 6.38 -3.80
C CYS A 97 0.99 7.55 -2.84
N GLY A 98 -0.03 7.40 -1.99
CA GLY A 98 -0.30 8.30 -0.88
C GLY A 98 0.67 8.14 0.29
N TRP A 99 1.66 7.26 0.18
CA TRP A 99 2.70 7.04 1.18
C TRP A 99 4.09 7.24 0.61
N GLY A 100 5.06 7.40 1.50
CA GLY A 100 6.47 7.41 1.16
C GLY A 100 7.35 6.93 2.31
N LEU A 101 8.61 6.67 1.99
CA LEU A 101 9.70 6.27 2.87
C LEU A 101 10.68 7.43 3.00
N THR A 102 11.17 7.69 4.21
CA THR A 102 12.22 8.68 4.40
C THR A 102 13.55 8.21 3.79
N SER A 103 14.45 9.16 3.52
CA SER A 103 15.78 8.87 2.96
C SER A 103 16.61 7.95 3.86
N GLU A 104 16.44 8.01 5.18
CA GLU A 104 17.14 7.14 6.14
C GLU A 104 16.76 5.66 5.99
N PHE A 105 15.51 5.37 5.61
CA PHE A 105 15.11 4.00 5.29
C PHE A 105 15.71 3.55 3.96
N ILE A 106 15.68 4.45 2.97
CA ILE A 106 16.19 4.18 1.63
C ILE A 106 17.68 3.85 1.64
N VAL A 107 18.46 4.59 2.42
CA VAL A 107 19.89 4.37 2.56
C VAL A 107 20.19 3.08 3.35
N ARG A 108 19.34 2.71 4.31
CA ARG A 108 19.57 1.54 5.17
C ARG A 108 19.22 0.22 4.49
N TYR A 109 18.20 0.20 3.63
CA TYR A 109 17.74 -1.01 2.93
C TYR A 109 17.66 -0.79 1.41
N PRO A 110 18.78 -0.46 0.74
CA PRO A 110 18.78 -0.19 -0.69
C PRO A 110 18.31 -1.41 -1.52
N GLU A 111 18.59 -2.63 -1.06
CA GLU A 111 18.20 -3.87 -1.73
C GLU A 111 16.68 -4.10 -1.75
N LEU A 112 15.95 -3.58 -0.76
CA LEU A 112 14.48 -3.60 -0.75
C LEU A 112 13.87 -2.62 -1.76
N LEU A 113 14.70 -1.74 -2.32
CA LEU A 113 14.28 -0.72 -3.25
C LEU A 113 14.71 -0.99 -4.68
N GLU A 114 15.59 -1.96 -4.93
CA GLU A 114 15.87 -2.45 -6.29
C GLU A 114 14.61 -3.03 -6.97
N ILE A 115 13.63 -3.42 -6.17
CA ILE A 115 12.31 -3.92 -6.60
C ILE A 115 11.24 -2.83 -6.73
N MET A 116 11.57 -1.57 -6.45
CA MET A 116 10.65 -0.41 -6.50
C MET A 116 11.30 0.78 -7.22
N VAL A 117 10.50 1.73 -7.70
CA VAL A 117 11.03 3.01 -8.21
C VAL A 117 11.28 3.93 -7.02
N VAL A 118 12.53 4.02 -6.55
CA VAL A 118 12.95 4.76 -5.34
C VAL A 118 12.34 6.16 -5.26
N GLU A 119 12.36 6.90 -6.37
CA GLU A 119 11.89 8.28 -6.38
C GLU A 119 10.36 8.41 -6.28
N GLU A 120 9.60 7.38 -6.66
CA GLU A 120 8.14 7.36 -6.46
C GLU A 120 7.78 7.10 -4.99
N VAL A 121 8.62 6.35 -4.29
CA VAL A 121 8.41 6.01 -2.87
C VAL A 121 9.12 6.96 -1.91
N ARG A 122 9.98 7.87 -2.38
CA ARG A 122 10.69 8.82 -1.50
C ARG A 122 9.75 9.86 -0.91
N PHE A 123 9.80 10.01 0.41
CA PHE A 123 9.13 11.09 1.12
C PHE A 123 10.03 12.35 1.12
N PRO A 124 9.51 13.53 0.74
CA PRO A 124 10.32 14.75 0.66
C PRO A 124 10.80 15.20 2.05
N GLU A 125 12.08 15.57 2.15
CA GLU A 125 12.79 15.86 3.41
C GLU A 125 12.40 17.18 4.09
N HIS A 126 11.59 18.00 3.43
CA HIS A 126 11.14 19.28 3.96
C HIS A 126 9.63 19.21 4.10
N GLY A 127 9.09 19.50 5.30
CA GLY A 127 7.67 19.40 5.70
C GLY A 127 6.66 20.23 4.90
N ARG A 128 6.96 20.58 3.66
CA ARG A 128 6.00 20.92 2.62
C ARG A 128 5.60 19.62 1.94
N THR A 129 4.54 18.99 2.42
CA THR A 129 3.71 18.19 1.50
C THR A 129 3.40 19.13 0.33
N PRO A 130 3.76 18.79 -0.92
CA PRO A 130 3.54 19.69 -2.03
C PRO A 130 2.06 20.03 -2.09
N MET A 131 1.75 21.31 -1.87
CA MET A 131 0.44 21.88 -2.13
C MET A 131 0.13 21.57 -3.59
N PHE A 132 -0.79 20.64 -3.81
CA PHE A 132 -1.30 20.22 -5.11
C PHE A 132 -0.26 19.61 -6.07
N PHE A 133 -0.16 18.28 -6.08
CA PHE A 133 0.04 17.57 -7.35
C PHE A 133 -1.31 17.53 -8.09
N SER A 134 -1.71 18.67 -8.65
CA SER A 134 -2.67 18.70 -9.77
C SER A 134 -1.92 18.23 -11.02
N GLY A 135 -1.59 16.95 -11.05
CA GLY A 135 -0.81 16.35 -12.11
C GLY A 135 -0.78 14.86 -11.87
N THR A 136 -1.58 14.17 -12.67
CA THR A 136 -1.72 12.71 -12.75
C THR A 136 -0.35 12.05 -12.95
N MET A 137 0.44 11.86 -11.90
CA MET A 137 1.44 10.79 -11.92
C MET A 137 0.67 9.52 -11.63
N ALA A 138 0.33 8.85 -12.73
CA ALA A 138 -0.24 7.52 -12.72
C ALA A 138 0.77 6.59 -12.03
N CYS A 139 0.51 6.34 -10.74
CA CYS A 139 0.97 5.14 -10.06
C CYS A 139 0.49 3.96 -10.90
N HIS A 140 1.35 3.37 -11.73
CA HIS A 140 0.93 2.28 -12.60
C HIS A 140 0.53 1.09 -11.72
N ARG A 141 -0.76 0.73 -11.83
CA ARG A 141 -1.41 -0.41 -11.18
C ARG A 141 -0.86 -1.73 -11.68
#